data_AF-A0A4Q3VBN9-F1
#
_entry.id   AF-A0A4Q3VBN9-F1
#
_cell.length_a   1.000
_cell.length_b   1.000
_cell.length_c   1.000
_cell.angle_alpha   90.00
_cell.angle_beta   90.00
_cell.angle_gamma   90.00
#
_symmetry.space_group_name_H-M   'P 1'
#
loop_
_entity.id
_entity.type
_entity.pdbx_description
1 polymer ?
#
loop_
_entity_poly.entity_id
_entity_poly.type
_entity_poly.pdbx_seq_one_letter_code
_entity_poly.pdbx_strand_id
1 'polypeptide(L)'
;MAKRGIITHRKTRRLARILGIDQAAAVGLLECLWHVAAEQAPRGDIGKLTDQDIADEMFTSIAPETLMPALCEAGWLDANEADRYLVHDWPEHCDDQVHYRVSRMGNGAFADGTLSRRTKTGGGQGSVDGKPVPRKATDSPEDSKPSPD
;
A
#
# COMPACT_ATOMS: atom_id res chain seq x y z
N MET A 1 -7.79 6.97 -7.40
CA MET A 1 -8.77 8.07 -7.58
C MET A 1 -8.53 9.18 -6.59
N ALA A 2 -8.26 10.37 -7.09
CA ALA A 2 -7.96 11.50 -6.24
C ALA A 2 -9.14 11.90 -5.32
N LYS A 3 -8.83 12.18 -4.06
CA LYS A 3 -9.81 12.72 -3.11
C LYS A 3 -10.22 14.13 -3.52
N ARG A 4 -11.48 14.50 -3.27
CA ARG A 4 -12.08 15.81 -3.64
C ARG A 4 -11.21 17.05 -3.36
N GLY A 5 -10.41 17.04 -2.30
CA GLY A 5 -9.56 18.17 -1.91
C GLY A 5 -8.27 18.32 -2.73
N ILE A 6 -7.93 17.37 -3.60
CA ILE A 6 -6.63 17.36 -4.29
C ILE A 6 -6.47 18.54 -5.23
N ILE A 7 -7.55 18.92 -5.91
CA ILE A 7 -7.51 19.90 -6.98
C ILE A 7 -7.03 21.21 -6.39
N THR A 8 -7.53 21.58 -5.21
CA THR A 8 -7.19 22.82 -4.50
C THR A 8 -6.08 22.64 -3.46
N HIS A 9 -5.35 21.51 -3.45
CA HIS A 9 -4.34 21.25 -2.45
C HIS A 9 -3.04 22.04 -2.71
N ARG A 10 -2.36 22.46 -1.63
CA ARG A 10 -1.12 23.27 -1.72
C ARG A 10 0.02 22.54 -2.44
N LYS A 11 0.14 21.22 -2.24
CA LYS A 11 1.16 20.38 -2.90
C LYS A 11 0.90 20.29 -4.42
N THR A 12 -0.36 20.29 -4.84
CA THR A 12 -0.75 20.29 -6.27
C THR A 12 -0.35 21.61 -6.93
N ARG A 13 -0.67 22.75 -6.30
CA ARG A 13 -0.21 24.08 -6.78
C ARG A 13 1.31 24.21 -6.79
N ARG A 14 2.00 23.58 -5.82
CA ARG A 14 3.45 23.53 -5.78
C ARG A 14 4.00 22.75 -6.98
N LEU A 15 3.48 21.56 -7.25
CA LEU A 15 3.89 20.74 -8.40
C LEU A 15 3.69 21.50 -9.72
N ALA A 16 2.49 22.07 -9.92
CA ALA A 16 2.17 22.86 -11.11
C ALA A 16 3.18 23.99 -11.36
N ARG A 17 3.54 24.72 -10.28
CA ARG A 17 4.54 25.80 -10.34
C ARG A 17 5.97 25.31 -10.60
N ILE A 18 6.39 24.19 -10.01
CA ILE A 18 7.74 23.63 -10.23
C ILE A 18 7.88 23.20 -11.70
N LEU A 19 6.86 22.53 -12.24
CA LEU A 19 6.87 22.02 -13.61
C LEU A 19 6.51 23.09 -14.66
N GLY A 20 6.03 24.27 -14.25
CA GLY A 20 5.59 25.32 -15.17
C GLY A 20 4.35 24.94 -15.99
N ILE A 21 3.45 24.11 -15.43
CA ILE A 21 2.24 23.62 -16.09
C ILE A 21 0.98 24.12 -15.40
N ASP A 22 -0.16 24.01 -16.08
CA ASP A 22 -1.46 24.31 -15.49
C ASP A 22 -1.79 23.36 -14.33
N GLN A 23 -2.52 23.86 -13.34
CA GLN A 23 -2.95 23.08 -12.19
C GLN A 23 -3.80 21.86 -12.60
N ALA A 24 -4.60 21.98 -13.66
CA ALA A 24 -5.37 20.85 -14.20
C ALA A 24 -4.45 19.75 -14.76
N ALA A 25 -3.38 20.14 -15.47
CA ALA A 25 -2.38 19.19 -15.97
C ALA A 25 -1.66 18.49 -14.80
N ALA A 26 -1.28 19.24 -13.76
CA ALA A 26 -0.68 18.67 -12.55
C ALA A 26 -1.61 17.65 -11.85
N VAL A 27 -2.92 17.92 -11.78
CA VAL A 27 -3.91 16.96 -11.27
C VAL A 27 -3.94 15.70 -12.14
N GLY A 28 -3.90 15.84 -13.48
CA GLY A 28 -3.86 14.71 -14.40
C GLY A 28 -2.62 13.81 -14.19
N LEU A 29 -1.45 14.42 -14.03
CA LEU A 29 -0.22 13.69 -13.72
C LEU A 29 -0.35 12.90 -12.41
N LEU A 30 -0.88 13.52 -11.36
CA LEU A 30 -1.06 12.85 -10.07
C LEU A 30 -2.06 11.70 -10.14
N GLU A 31 -3.13 11.83 -10.91
CA GLU A 31 -4.07 10.71 -11.12
C GLU A 31 -3.38 9.53 -11.81
N CYS A 32 -2.58 9.79 -12.84
CA CYS A 32 -1.81 8.74 -13.52
C CYS A 32 -0.79 8.08 -12.57
N LEU A 33 -0.08 8.88 -11.76
CA LEU A 33 0.84 8.38 -10.73
C LEU A 33 0.15 7.40 -9.76
N TRP A 34 -1.06 7.72 -9.29
CA TRP A 34 -1.80 6.82 -8.40
C TRP A 34 -2.34 5.59 -9.10
N HIS A 35 -2.66 5.68 -10.39
CA HIS A 35 -3.04 4.51 -11.18
C HIS A 35 -1.89 3.52 -11.32
N VAL A 36 -0.70 3.98 -11.75
CA VAL A 36 0.47 3.10 -11.87
C VAL A 36 0.89 2.53 -10.51
N ALA A 37 0.80 3.34 -9.44
CA ALA A 37 1.06 2.85 -8.08
C ALA A 37 0.07 1.75 -7.68
N ALA A 38 -1.23 1.95 -7.85
CA ALA A 38 -2.23 0.95 -7.48
C ALA A 38 -2.06 -0.38 -8.24
N GLU A 39 -1.71 -0.31 -9.53
CA GLU A 39 -1.58 -1.49 -10.38
C GLU A 39 -0.27 -2.25 -10.15
N GLN A 40 0.86 -1.53 -10.23
CA GLN A 40 2.19 -2.13 -10.29
C GLN A 40 2.92 -2.07 -8.95
N ALA A 41 2.64 -1.06 -8.12
CA ALA A 41 3.27 -0.84 -6.82
C ALA A 41 2.27 -0.68 -5.66
N PRO A 42 1.40 -1.69 -5.41
CA PRO A 42 0.27 -1.53 -4.51
C PRO A 42 0.66 -1.22 -3.06
N ARG A 43 1.90 -1.54 -2.65
CA ARG A 43 2.44 -1.19 -1.33
C ARG A 43 2.93 0.26 -1.24
N GLY A 44 2.92 1.01 -2.35
CA GLY A 44 3.40 2.38 -2.46
C GLY A 44 4.87 2.49 -2.87
N ASP A 45 5.56 1.37 -3.05
CA ASP A 45 6.97 1.18 -3.43
C ASP A 45 7.22 1.45 -4.92
N ILE A 46 6.80 2.62 -5.42
CA ILE A 46 6.79 2.90 -6.86
C ILE A 46 8.20 2.97 -7.46
N GLY A 47 9.22 3.33 -6.68
CA GLY A 47 10.59 3.42 -7.18
C GLY A 47 11.25 2.09 -7.52
N LYS A 48 10.55 0.96 -7.42
CA LYS A 48 10.96 -0.29 -8.09
C LYS A 48 10.84 -0.22 -9.62
N LEU A 49 9.98 0.66 -10.14
CA LEU A 49 9.87 0.97 -11.56
C LEU A 49 10.93 2.00 -11.93
N THR A 50 11.49 1.95 -13.14
CA THR A 50 12.45 2.96 -13.57
C THR A 50 11.77 4.33 -13.69
N ASP A 51 12.55 5.41 -13.56
CA ASP A 51 12.02 6.77 -13.66
C ASP A 51 11.35 7.01 -15.03
N GLN A 52 11.88 6.37 -16.08
CA GLN A 52 11.30 6.37 -17.42
C GLN A 52 9.97 5.61 -17.47
N ASP A 53 9.89 4.39 -16.91
CA ASP A 53 8.63 3.62 -16.88
C ASP A 53 7.53 4.38 -16.14
N ILE A 54 7.85 5.04 -15.03
CA ILE A 54 6.89 5.88 -14.28
C ILE A 54 6.42 7.04 -15.16
N ALA A 55 7.33 7.73 -15.85
CA ALA A 55 6.99 8.85 -16.71
C ALA A 55 6.11 8.43 -17.90
N ASP A 56 6.39 7.27 -18.50
CA ASP A 56 5.63 6.70 -19.62
C ASP A 56 4.18 6.36 -19.19
N GLU A 57 4.02 5.76 -18.02
CA GLU A 57 2.70 5.45 -17.40
C GLU A 57 1.94 6.72 -16.96
N MET A 58 2.63 7.86 -16.88
CA MET A 58 2.03 9.16 -16.59
C MET A 58 1.60 9.93 -17.86
N PHE A 59 1.82 9.36 -19.04
CA PHE A 59 1.44 9.92 -20.34
C PHE A 59 1.91 11.36 -20.55
N THR A 60 3.12 11.67 -20.08
CA THR A 60 3.68 13.02 -20.12
C THR A 60 4.88 13.10 -21.05
N SER A 61 5.07 14.28 -21.65
CA SER A 61 6.29 14.60 -22.40
C SER A 61 7.38 15.23 -21.52
N ILE A 62 7.12 15.40 -20.22
CA ILE A 62 8.11 15.92 -19.27
C ILE A 62 9.15 14.82 -19.03
N ALA A 63 10.42 15.15 -19.24
CA ALA A 63 11.52 14.21 -19.04
C ALA A 63 11.57 13.71 -17.58
N PRO A 64 11.85 12.42 -17.35
CA PRO A 64 11.84 11.83 -16.01
C PRO A 64 12.79 12.52 -15.04
N GLU A 65 13.93 13.03 -15.52
CA GLU A 65 14.92 13.79 -14.75
C GLU A 65 14.40 15.11 -14.21
N THR A 66 13.32 15.64 -14.80
CA THR A 66 12.60 16.82 -14.31
C THR A 66 11.38 16.42 -13.49
N LEU A 67 10.66 15.39 -13.93
CA LEU A 67 9.41 14.94 -13.33
C LEU A 67 9.62 14.37 -11.92
N MET A 68 10.57 13.45 -11.75
CA MET A 68 10.79 12.76 -10.47
C MET A 68 11.24 13.71 -9.36
N PRO A 69 12.24 14.60 -9.56
CA PRO A 69 12.60 15.58 -8.55
C PRO A 69 11.44 16.54 -8.23
N ALA A 70 10.64 16.93 -9.22
CA ALA A 70 9.50 17.82 -8.99
C ALA A 70 8.40 17.15 -8.14
N LEU A 71 8.11 15.86 -8.36
CA LEU A 71 7.18 15.10 -7.53
C LEU A 71 7.69 14.98 -6.08
N CYS A 72 8.98 14.73 -5.90
CA CYS A 72 9.61 14.66 -4.57
C CYS A 72 9.57 16.02 -3.87
N GLU A 73 9.99 17.09 -4.56
CA GLU A 73 10.02 18.43 -4.00
C GLU A 73 8.61 18.95 -3.68
N ALA A 74 7.61 18.60 -4.50
CA ALA A 74 6.22 18.90 -4.21
C ALA A 74 5.65 18.10 -3.01
N GLY A 75 6.32 17.02 -2.59
CA GLY A 75 5.94 16.15 -1.49
C GLY A 75 4.87 15.12 -1.88
N TRP A 76 4.87 14.67 -3.13
CA TRP A 76 4.02 13.57 -3.62
C TRP A 76 4.74 12.23 -3.58
N LEU A 77 6.06 12.25 -3.72
CA LEU A 77 6.94 11.12 -3.50
C LEU A 77 7.89 11.44 -2.35
N ASP A 78 8.22 10.41 -1.57
CA ASP A 78 9.26 10.46 -0.55
C ASP A 78 10.44 9.60 -1.00
N ALA A 79 11.65 10.11 -0.83
CA ALA A 79 12.86 9.32 -1.06
C ALA A 79 12.95 8.18 -0.05
N ASN A 80 13.30 6.99 -0.52
CA ASN A 80 13.43 5.80 0.31
C ASN A 80 14.71 5.05 -0.04
N GLU A 81 15.45 4.61 0.99
CA GLU A 81 16.74 3.95 0.80
C GLU A 81 16.62 2.57 0.14
N ALA A 82 15.54 1.84 0.40
CA ALA A 82 15.32 0.49 -0.14
C ALA A 82 14.67 0.52 -1.54
N ASP A 83 13.63 1.34 -1.71
CA ASP A 83 12.76 1.31 -2.89
C ASP A 83 12.91 2.54 -3.79
N ARG A 84 13.89 3.42 -3.54
CA ARG A 84 14.10 4.75 -4.18
C ARG A 84 13.00 5.77 -3.92
N TYR A 85 11.74 5.43 -4.19
CA TYR A 85 10.58 6.31 -4.02
C TYR A 85 9.39 5.58 -3.42
N LEU A 86 8.77 6.21 -2.42
CA LEU A 86 7.45 5.85 -1.92
C LEU A 86 6.43 6.92 -2.30
N VAL A 87 5.20 6.50 -2.59
CA VAL A 87 4.08 7.45 -2.70
C VAL A 87 3.72 7.96 -1.30
N HIS A 88 3.75 9.27 -1.13
CA HIS A 88 3.50 9.92 0.16
C HIS A 88 2.08 9.65 0.68
N ASP A 89 1.95 9.25 1.95
CA ASP A 89 0.67 8.91 2.61
C ASP A 89 -0.19 7.93 1.78
N TRP A 90 0.44 6.98 1.09
CA TRP A 90 -0.26 6.05 0.21
C TRP A 90 -1.38 5.24 0.90
N PRO A 91 -1.22 4.70 2.12
CA PRO A 91 -2.29 3.99 2.82
C PRO A 91 -3.55 4.85 3.01
N GLU A 92 -3.40 6.16 3.20
CA GLU A 92 -4.49 7.10 3.35
C GLU A 92 -5.16 7.36 2.00
N HIS A 93 -4.37 7.42 0.92
CA HIS A 93 -4.82 7.86 -0.40
C HIS A 93 -5.35 6.76 -1.31
N CYS A 94 -4.90 5.51 -1.14
CA CYS A 94 -5.37 4.40 -1.94
C CYS A 94 -6.78 3.93 -1.57
N ASP A 95 -7.43 3.26 -2.53
CA ASP A 95 -8.76 2.71 -2.35
C ASP A 95 -8.74 1.39 -1.56
N ASP A 96 -9.93 0.93 -1.18
CA ASP A 96 -10.11 -0.29 -0.40
C ASP A 96 -9.65 -1.56 -1.14
N GLN A 97 -9.60 -1.53 -2.48
CA GLN A 97 -9.11 -2.65 -3.28
C GLN A 97 -7.60 -2.78 -3.14
N VAL A 98 -6.86 -1.66 -3.11
CA VAL A 98 -5.42 -1.67 -2.81
C VAL A 98 -5.17 -2.18 -1.39
N HIS A 99 -5.93 -1.71 -0.38
CA HIS A 99 -5.84 -2.24 0.99
C HIS A 99 -6.05 -3.75 1.03
N TYR A 100 -7.07 -4.26 0.33
CA TYR A 100 -7.33 -5.68 0.23
C TYR A 100 -6.18 -6.46 -0.43
N ARG A 101 -5.63 -5.93 -1.54
CA ARG A 101 -4.46 -6.52 -2.22
C ARG A 101 -3.27 -6.60 -1.27
N VAL A 102 -2.95 -5.51 -0.58
CA VAL A 102 -1.82 -5.44 0.37
C VAL A 102 -2.04 -6.40 1.55
N SER A 103 -3.26 -6.54 2.06
CA SER A 103 -3.57 -7.47 3.16
C SER A 103 -3.24 -8.94 2.87
N ARG A 104 -3.14 -9.30 1.58
CA ARG A 104 -2.77 -10.64 1.11
C ARG A 104 -1.31 -10.78 0.71
N MET A 105 -0.56 -9.68 0.73
CA MET A 105 0.85 -9.65 0.37
C MET A 105 1.71 -9.67 1.64
N GLY A 106 2.61 -10.64 1.73
CA GLY A 106 3.60 -10.72 2.81
C GLY A 106 2.96 -10.60 4.20
N ASN A 107 3.35 -9.57 4.94
CA ASN A 107 2.87 -9.28 6.29
C ASN A 107 1.63 -8.38 6.35
N GLY A 108 1.02 -8.03 5.21
CA GLY A 108 -0.14 -7.16 5.16
C GLY A 108 0.15 -5.66 5.34
N ALA A 109 1.42 -5.25 5.26
CA ALA A 109 1.84 -3.86 5.42
C ALA A 109 2.19 -3.17 4.09
N PHE A 110 1.95 -1.88 4.00
CA PHE A 110 2.50 -0.99 2.97
C PHE A 110 4.03 -0.84 3.14
N ALA A 111 4.68 -0.21 2.18
CA ALA A 111 6.13 -0.03 2.17
C ALA A 111 6.61 0.97 3.24
N ASP A 112 5.75 1.88 3.67
CA ASP A 112 5.97 2.80 4.81
C ASP A 112 5.80 2.11 6.19
N GLY A 113 5.43 0.83 6.21
CA GLY A 113 5.18 0.04 7.42
C GLY A 113 3.75 0.13 7.95
N THR A 114 2.89 0.98 7.37
CA THR A 114 1.48 1.09 7.76
C THR A 114 0.75 -0.21 7.43
N LEU A 115 -0.09 -0.70 8.34
CA LEU A 115 -0.88 -1.91 8.10
C LEU A 115 -2.07 -1.62 7.18
N SER A 116 -2.36 -2.54 6.27
CA SER A 116 -3.58 -2.46 5.47
C SER A 116 -4.84 -2.49 6.34
N ARG A 117 -5.81 -1.65 5.97
CA ARG A 117 -7.14 -1.69 6.57
C ARG A 117 -7.79 -3.00 6.17
N ARG A 118 -8.21 -3.79 7.16
CA ARG A 118 -9.06 -4.97 6.90
C ARG A 118 -10.37 -4.48 6.30
N THR A 119 -10.56 -4.70 5.01
CA THR A 119 -11.87 -4.53 4.39
C THR A 119 -12.76 -5.65 4.92
N LYS A 120 -13.85 -5.30 5.61
CA LYS A 120 -14.89 -6.26 5.96
C LYS A 120 -15.53 -6.75 4.66
N THR A 121 -14.99 -7.81 4.06
CA THR A 121 -15.75 -8.58 3.07
C THR A 121 -16.89 -9.25 3.82
N GLY A 122 -18.13 -8.94 3.46
CA GLY A 122 -19.32 -9.36 4.20
C GLY A 122 -19.44 -10.88 4.35
N GLY A 123 -19.91 -11.30 5.53
CA GLY A 123 -20.83 -12.43 5.66
C GLY A 123 -20.27 -13.85 5.59
N GLY A 124 -19.39 -14.23 6.51
CA GLY A 124 -19.32 -15.60 7.01
C GLY A 124 -19.78 -15.62 8.46
N GLN A 125 -21.02 -16.06 8.73
CA GLN A 125 -21.46 -16.35 10.08
C GLN A 125 -20.54 -17.41 10.69
N GLY A 126 -19.84 -17.02 11.74
CA GLY A 126 -19.05 -17.89 12.61
C GLY A 126 -18.99 -17.24 13.98
N SER A 127 -20.13 -17.22 14.67
CA SER A 127 -20.13 -17.00 16.11
C SER A 127 -19.44 -18.20 16.75
N VAL A 128 -18.30 -17.98 17.39
CA VAL A 128 -17.87 -18.82 18.51
C VAL A 128 -17.43 -17.90 19.62
N ASP A 129 -18.39 -17.62 20.51
CA ASP A 129 -18.15 -17.23 21.90
C ASP A 129 -16.99 -18.06 22.47
N GLY A 130 -15.86 -17.39 22.70
CA GLY A 130 -14.76 -17.92 23.45
C GLY A 130 -15.13 -18.04 24.93
N LYS A 131 -15.70 -19.17 25.33
CA LYS A 131 -15.53 -19.67 26.70
C LYS A 131 -14.28 -20.56 26.74
N PRO A 132 -13.34 -20.33 27.67
CA PRO A 132 -12.12 -21.13 27.76
C PRO A 132 -12.47 -22.54 28.26
N VAL A 133 -12.04 -23.56 27.52
CA VAL A 133 -12.14 -24.97 27.92
C VAL A 133 -11.01 -25.28 28.91
N PRO A 134 -11.29 -25.92 30.06
CA PRO A 134 -10.25 -26.24 31.04
C PRO A 134 -9.40 -27.43 30.57
N ARG A 135 -8.08 -27.35 30.74
CA ARG A 135 -7.16 -28.47 30.53
C ARG A 135 -7.38 -29.50 31.63
N LYS A 136 -7.77 -30.72 31.27
CA LYS A 136 -7.81 -31.85 32.19
C LYS A 136 -6.41 -32.47 32.24
N ALA A 137 -5.76 -32.37 33.40
CA ALA A 137 -4.65 -33.23 33.78
C ALA A 137 -5.23 -34.60 34.15
N THR A 138 -4.64 -35.68 33.65
CA THR A 138 -4.78 -37.00 34.27
C THR A 138 -3.47 -37.77 34.15
N ASP A 139 -2.96 -38.09 35.33
CA ASP A 139 -1.86 -38.95 35.71
C ASP A 139 -1.88 -40.34 35.04
N SER A 140 -0.69 -40.92 34.87
CA SER A 140 -0.47 -42.38 34.81
C SER A 140 -0.63 -42.98 36.21
N PRO A 141 -0.89 -44.29 36.41
CA PRO A 141 0.20 -45.28 36.35
C PRO A 141 -0.18 -46.75 35.99
N GLU A 142 0.88 -47.47 35.63
CA GLU A 142 1.26 -48.87 35.92
C GLU A 142 0.36 -50.11 35.67
N ASP A 143 0.86 -50.93 34.74
CA ASP A 143 1.41 -52.29 34.98
C ASP A 143 0.47 -53.50 34.98
N SER A 144 0.75 -54.46 34.08
CA SER A 144 0.68 -55.92 34.29
C SER A 144 0.98 -56.68 32.99
N LYS A 145 2.15 -57.35 32.98
CA LYS A 145 2.53 -58.53 32.16
C LYS A 145 1.59 -59.75 32.43
N PRO A 146 1.68 -60.94 31.78
CA PRO A 146 2.78 -61.53 30.96
C PRO A 146 2.38 -62.29 29.64
N SER A 147 3.44 -62.78 28.95
CA SER A 147 3.59 -63.82 27.87
C SER A 147 2.72 -65.09 28.00
N PRO A 148 2.60 -66.06 27.03
CA PRO A 148 3.57 -66.61 26.04
C PRO A 148 3.00 -66.69 24.59
N ASP A 149 3.67 -67.14 23.52
CA ASP A 149 4.57 -68.29 23.23
C ASP A 149 5.58 -67.89 22.13
#